data_AF-A0A537GVK6-F1
#
_entry.id   AF-A0A537GVK6-F1
#
_cell.length_a   1.000
_cell.length_b   1.000
_cell.length_c   1.000
_cell.angle_alpha   90.00
_cell.angle_beta   90.00
_cell.angle_gamma   90.00
#
_symmetry.space_group_name_H-M   'P 1'
#
loop_
_entity.id
_entity.type
_entity.pdbx_description
1 polymer ?
#
loop_
_entity_poly.entity_id
_entity_poly.type
_entity_poly.pdbx_seq_one_letter_code
_entity_poly.pdbx_strand_id
1 'polypeptide(L)'
;MGLRLSDEADKRTELVHEPRTVRVTNPSVRGLEEILTPDALAFVGELVREFSPRLDSILQKRILVHQSLRNGALPNFLDETREIRLSEWKVGPIPPDLRQRRVEITGPVDRKMVINALNSGADVYMAVHG
;
A
#
# COMPACT_ATOMS: atom_id res chain seq x y z
N MET A 1 2.57 -19.18 -55.26
CA MET A 1 2.93 -20.03 -54.10
C MET A 1 3.90 -19.23 -53.24
N GLY A 2 3.36 -18.23 -52.53
CA GLY A 2 4.13 -17.23 -51.78
C GLY A 2 3.92 -17.44 -50.29
N LEU A 3 4.98 -17.77 -49.59
CA LEU A 3 5.03 -17.81 -48.13
C LEU A 3 5.10 -16.36 -47.64
N ARG A 4 3.98 -15.82 -47.14
CA ARG A 4 3.98 -14.62 -46.28
C ARG A 4 3.94 -15.10 -44.84
N LEU A 5 5.08 -14.95 -44.16
CA LEU A 5 5.18 -14.93 -42.72
C LEU A 5 4.26 -13.81 -42.22
N SER A 6 3.18 -14.18 -41.54
CA SER A 6 2.32 -13.22 -40.85
C SER A 6 3.01 -12.84 -39.54
N ASP A 7 3.65 -11.68 -39.54
CA ASP A 7 3.92 -10.88 -38.34
C ASP A 7 2.60 -10.59 -37.64
N GLU A 8 2.21 -11.46 -36.72
CA GLU A 8 1.14 -11.17 -35.77
C GLU A 8 1.77 -10.48 -34.56
N ALA A 9 2.16 -9.23 -34.80
CA ALA A 9 2.67 -8.33 -33.79
C ALA A 9 1.61 -8.16 -32.69
N ASP A 10 1.98 -8.65 -31.51
CA ASP A 10 1.63 -8.20 -30.16
C ASP A 10 0.63 -7.04 -30.10
N LYS A 11 -0.66 -7.35 -30.27
CA LYS A 11 -1.74 -6.48 -29.82
C LYS A 11 -1.95 -6.75 -28.33
N ARG A 12 -0.99 -6.32 -27.51
CA ARG A 12 -1.30 -5.89 -26.15
C ARG A 12 -2.38 -4.83 -26.29
N THR A 13 -3.62 -5.24 -26.08
CA THR A 13 -4.75 -4.34 -25.92
C THR A 13 -4.34 -3.31 -24.88
N GLU A 14 -4.02 -2.10 -25.33
CA GLU A 14 -4.08 -0.92 -24.50
C GLU A 14 -5.50 -0.85 -23.98
N LEU A 15 -5.68 -1.43 -22.81
CA LEU A 15 -6.84 -1.27 -21.98
C LEU A 15 -6.84 0.20 -21.54
N VAL A 16 -7.23 1.09 -22.45
CA VAL A 16 -7.62 2.46 -22.14
C VAL A 16 -8.87 2.35 -21.27
N HIS A 17 -8.65 2.08 -19.99
CA HIS A 17 -9.69 2.15 -18.98
C HIS A 17 -9.95 3.63 -18.74
N GLU A 18 -11.17 4.05 -19.08
CA GLU A 18 -11.79 5.31 -18.68
C GLU A 18 -11.28 5.75 -17.29
N PRO A 19 -10.78 6.99 -17.15
CA PRO A 19 -10.16 7.43 -15.91
C PRO A 19 -11.20 7.36 -14.78
N ARG A 20 -10.95 6.50 -13.79
CA ARG A 20 -11.64 6.60 -12.50
C ARG A 20 -11.27 7.96 -11.90
N THR A 21 -12.16 8.92 -12.09
CA THR A 21 -11.98 10.28 -11.60
C THR A 21 -12.15 10.29 -10.09
N VAL A 22 -11.09 10.68 -9.38
CA VAL A 22 -11.17 10.91 -7.93
C VAL A 22 -12.10 12.10 -7.70
N ARG A 23 -13.18 11.86 -6.95
CA ARG A 23 -14.16 12.89 -6.59
C ARG A 23 -13.93 13.33 -5.15
N VAL A 24 -13.66 14.61 -4.93
CA VAL A 24 -13.63 15.21 -3.60
C VAL A 24 -15.07 15.46 -3.14
N THR A 25 -15.48 14.85 -2.04
CA THR A 25 -16.87 14.89 -1.53
C THR A 25 -17.10 15.95 -0.44
N ASN A 26 -16.04 16.44 0.22
CA ASN A 26 -16.12 17.49 1.24
C ASN A 26 -15.01 18.55 1.06
N PRO A 27 -15.23 19.56 0.21
CA PRO A 27 -14.19 20.52 -0.16
C PRO A 27 -14.00 21.66 0.85
N SER A 28 -14.77 21.73 1.94
CA SER A 28 -14.78 22.89 2.85
C SER A 28 -13.65 22.88 3.90
N VAL A 29 -12.73 21.93 3.82
CA VAL A 29 -11.59 21.82 4.73
C VAL A 29 -10.55 22.88 4.37
N ARG A 30 -10.14 23.70 5.34
CA ARG A 30 -9.10 24.71 5.15
C ARG A 30 -7.76 24.06 4.79
N GLY A 31 -7.08 24.57 3.76
CA GLY A 31 -5.77 24.09 3.31
C GLY A 31 -5.84 22.80 2.50
N LEU A 32 -7.04 22.36 2.12
CA LEU A 32 -7.24 21.16 1.30
C LEU A 32 -6.63 21.32 -0.09
N GLU A 33 -6.70 22.52 -0.65
CA GLU A 33 -6.14 22.92 -1.94
C GLU A 33 -4.61 22.78 -2.01
N GLU A 34 -3.91 22.87 -0.88
CA GLU A 34 -2.46 22.70 -0.80
C GLU A 34 -2.06 21.21 -0.88
N ILE A 35 -2.94 20.30 -0.45
CA ILE A 35 -2.69 18.86 -0.38
C ILE A 35 -3.31 18.12 -1.59
N LEU A 36 -4.56 18.43 -1.93
CA LEU A 36 -5.30 17.84 -3.04
C LEU A 36 -5.13 18.67 -4.32
N THR A 37 -3.87 18.91 -4.68
CA THR A 37 -3.52 19.54 -5.96
C THR A 37 -3.96 18.64 -7.13
N PRO A 38 -4.11 19.18 -8.36
CA PRO A 38 -4.44 18.38 -9.53
C PRO A 38 -3.51 17.19 -9.74
N ASP A 39 -2.20 17.38 -9.55
CA ASP A 39 -1.19 16.33 -9.70
C ASP A 39 -1.32 15.26 -8.60
N ALA A 40 -1.58 15.66 -7.35
CA ALA A 40 -1.81 14.71 -6.26
C ALA A 40 -3.08 13.88 -6.49
N LEU A 41 -4.17 14.49 -6.97
CA LEU A 41 -5.40 13.80 -7.32
C LEU A 41 -5.22 12.84 -8.49
N ALA A 42 -4.47 13.24 -9.52
CA ALA A 42 -4.11 12.38 -10.65
C ALA A 42 -3.32 11.17 -10.17
N PHE A 43 -2.26 11.39 -9.39
CA PHE A 43 -1.42 10.33 -8.83
C PHE A 43 -2.21 9.34 -7.97
N VAL A 44 -3.04 9.83 -7.04
CA VAL A 44 -3.90 8.97 -6.22
C VAL A 44 -4.90 8.20 -7.08
N GLY A 45 -5.46 8.82 -8.12
CA GLY A 45 -6.33 8.15 -9.08
C GLY A 45 -5.65 6.97 -9.77
N GLU A 46 -4.38 7.13 -10.17
CA GLU A 46 -3.58 6.06 -10.76
C GLU A 46 -3.32 4.92 -9.77
N LEU A 47 -2.95 5.22 -8.53
CA LEU A 47 -2.74 4.21 -7.48
C LEU A 47 -4.01 3.40 -7.21
N VAL A 48 -5.16 4.07 -7.11
CA VAL A 48 -6.46 3.40 -6.90
C VAL A 48 -6.79 2.49 -8.09
N ARG A 49 -6.58 2.98 -9.32
CA ARG A 49 -6.81 2.18 -10.53
C ARG A 49 -5.95 0.91 -10.55
N GLU A 50 -4.66 1.04 -10.24
CA GLU A 50 -3.70 -0.06 -10.28
C GLU A 50 -3.95 -1.09 -9.16
N PHE A 51 -4.16 -0.64 -7.92
CA PHE A 51 -4.10 -1.52 -6.75
C PHE A 51 -5.45 -1.96 -6.18
N SER A 52 -6.56 -1.24 -6.44
CA SER A 52 -7.88 -1.59 -5.87
C SER A 52 -8.36 -3.00 -6.21
N PRO A 53 -8.23 -3.53 -7.46
CA PRO A 53 -8.70 -4.89 -7.76
C PRO A 53 -8.01 -5.97 -6.91
N ARG A 54 -6.70 -5.80 -6.65
CA ARG A 54 -5.95 -6.72 -5.79
C ARG A 54 -6.32 -6.54 -4.33
N LEU A 55 -6.52 -5.31 -3.87
CA LEU A 55 -6.98 -5.01 -2.52
C LEU A 55 -8.32 -5.72 -2.24
N ASP A 56 -9.29 -5.62 -3.14
CA ASP A 56 -10.59 -6.26 -3.02
C ASP A 56 -10.46 -7.79 -2.91
N SER A 57 -9.63 -8.40 -3.76
CA SER A 57 -9.33 -9.84 -3.69
C SER A 57 -8.74 -10.25 -2.33
N ILE A 58 -7.84 -9.46 -1.75
CA ILE A 58 -7.24 -9.73 -0.45
C ILE A 58 -8.27 -9.58 0.68
N LEU A 59 -9.12 -8.56 0.62
CA LEU A 59 -10.18 -8.36 1.62
C LEU A 59 -11.19 -9.51 1.63
N GLN A 60 -11.58 -10.02 0.46
CA GLN A 60 -12.42 -11.22 0.37
C GLN A 60 -11.73 -12.46 0.96
N LYS A 61 -10.44 -12.66 0.68
CA LYS A 61 -9.67 -13.76 1.29
C LYS A 61 -9.63 -13.66 2.82
N ARG A 62 -9.51 -12.44 3.37
CA ARG A 62 -9.54 -12.23 4.83
C ARG A 62 -10.85 -12.69 5.44
N ILE A 63 -11.98 -12.43 4.79
CA ILE A 63 -13.30 -12.90 5.26
C ILE A 63 -13.34 -14.43 5.33
N LEU A 64 -12.87 -15.11 4.28
CA LEU A 64 -12.83 -16.57 4.22
C LEU A 64 -11.92 -17.18 5.30
N VAL A 65 -10.71 -16.64 5.47
CA VAL A 65 -9.78 -17.08 6.52
C VAL A 65 -10.41 -16.87 7.90
N HIS A 66 -11.00 -15.70 8.14
CA HIS A 66 -11.64 -15.40 9.41
C HIS A 66 -12.81 -16.35 9.72
N GLN A 67 -13.63 -16.72 8.73
CA GLN A 67 -14.69 -17.72 8.90
C GLN A 67 -14.12 -19.10 9.27
N SER A 68 -13.05 -19.53 8.61
CA SER A 68 -12.38 -20.80 8.92
C SER A 68 -11.86 -20.83 10.36
N LEU A 69 -11.19 -19.76 10.81
CA LEU A 69 -10.70 -19.63 12.19
C LEU A 69 -11.84 -19.67 13.21
N ARG A 70 -12.96 -18.99 12.93
CA ARG A 70 -14.15 -19.03 13.80
C ARG A 70 -14.81 -20.41 13.89
N ASN A 71 -14.61 -21.25 12.88
CA ASN A 71 -15.11 -22.62 12.85
C ASN A 71 -14.14 -23.64 13.48
N GLY A 72 -13.13 -23.17 14.22
CA GLY A 72 -12.23 -24.01 15.00
C GLY A 72 -10.89 -24.34 14.33
N ALA A 73 -10.64 -23.82 13.11
CA ALA A 73 -9.30 -23.89 12.54
C ALA A 73 -8.34 -23.02 13.36
N LEU A 74 -7.10 -23.48 13.53
CA LEU A 74 -6.03 -22.72 14.18
C LEU A 74 -5.01 -22.26 13.14
N PRO A 75 -4.41 -21.06 13.29
CA PRO A 75 -3.31 -20.64 12.43
C PRO A 75 -2.11 -21.59 12.58
N ASN A 76 -1.45 -21.91 11.48
CA ASN A 76 -0.20 -22.67 11.47
C ASN A 76 0.71 -22.17 10.34
N PHE A 77 1.99 -22.57 10.37
CA PHE A 77 2.91 -22.29 9.28
C PHE A 77 2.47 -22.99 7.99
N LEU A 78 2.50 -22.26 6.88
CA LEU A 78 2.18 -22.79 5.55
C LEU A 78 3.33 -23.67 5.04
N ASP A 79 3.01 -24.84 4.53
CA ASP A 79 4.01 -25.75 3.95
C ASP A 79 4.58 -25.18 2.65
N GLU A 80 3.78 -24.47 1.86
CA GLU A 80 4.17 -23.92 0.56
C GLU A 80 5.26 -22.84 0.68
N THR A 81 5.44 -22.25 1.86
CA THR A 81 6.49 -21.24 2.13
C THR A 81 7.64 -21.79 2.97
N ARG A 82 7.71 -23.11 3.18
CA ARG A 82 8.77 -23.76 3.97
C ARG A 82 10.16 -23.47 3.43
N GLU A 83 10.34 -23.55 2.12
CA GLU A 83 11.65 -23.31 1.48
C GLU A 83 12.15 -21.89 1.72
N ILE A 84 11.27 -20.88 1.72
CA ILE A 84 11.61 -19.49 2.01
C ILE A 84 12.05 -19.31 3.47
N ARG A 85 11.41 -20.03 4.41
CA ARG A 85 11.77 -19.96 5.84
C ARG A 85 13.10 -20.64 6.16
N LEU A 86 13.49 -21.63 5.36
CA LEU A 86 14.70 -22.41 5.56
C LEU A 86 15.89 -21.94 4.69
N SER A 87 15.66 -21.00 3.79
CA SER A 87 16.72 -20.46 2.93
C SER A 87 17.46 -19.29 3.60
N GLU A 88 18.71 -19.11 3.20
CA GLU A 88 19.54 -18.00 3.64
C GLU A 88 19.25 -16.76 2.79
N TRP A 89 18.49 -15.82 3.33
CA TRP A 89 18.23 -14.53 2.70
C TRP A 89 18.20 -13.40 3.73
N LYS A 90 18.37 -12.16 3.25
CA LYS A 90 18.27 -10.95 4.06
C LYS A 90 17.45 -9.90 3.31
N VAL A 91 16.82 -9.00 4.07
CA VAL A 91 16.19 -7.80 3.50
C VAL A 91 17.23 -6.90 2.84
N GLY A 92 16.76 -5.93 2.06
CA GLY A 92 17.61 -4.89 1.47
C GLY A 92 18.34 -4.04 2.53
N PRO A 93 19.31 -3.20 2.11
CA PRO A 93 20.09 -2.38 3.02
C PRO A 93 19.20 -1.42 3.83
N ILE A 94 19.52 -1.25 5.11
CA ILE A 94 18.77 -0.37 6.02
C ILE A 94 19.32 1.06 5.89
N PRO A 95 18.46 2.05 5.55
CA PRO A 95 18.79 3.48 5.55
C PRO A 95 19.42 3.95 6.88
N PRO A 96 20.42 4.85 6.87
CA PRO A 96 21.13 5.25 8.09
C PRO A 96 20.24 5.78 9.23
N ASP A 97 19.21 6.53 8.89
CA ASP A 97 18.19 7.08 9.78
C ASP A 97 17.32 6.01 10.46
N LEU A 98 17.19 4.81 9.87
CA LEU A 98 16.42 3.69 10.41
C LEU A 98 17.26 2.65 11.18
N ARG A 99 18.57 2.86 11.32
CA ARG A 99 19.45 1.93 12.05
C ARG A 99 19.33 2.03 13.56
N GLN A 100 18.94 3.19 14.07
CA GLN A 100 18.71 3.42 15.49
C GLN A 100 17.23 3.67 15.73
N ARG A 101 16.57 2.70 16.40
CA ARG A 101 15.13 2.71 16.70
C ARG A 101 14.89 2.13 18.10
N ARG A 102 15.63 2.60 19.10
CA ARG A 102 15.57 2.09 20.48
C ARG A 102 14.32 2.53 21.19
N VAL A 103 13.87 3.77 20.93
CA VAL A 103 12.63 4.32 21.46
C VAL A 103 11.83 4.91 20.31
N GLU A 104 10.58 4.49 20.18
CA GLU A 104 9.64 5.04 19.22
C GLU A 104 8.41 5.56 19.95
N ILE A 105 7.97 6.78 19.61
CA ILE A 105 6.74 7.36 20.12
C ILE A 105 5.65 7.27 19.06
N THR A 106 4.45 6.92 19.47
CA THR A 106 3.25 6.89 18.61
C THR A 106 2.30 8.00 19.05
N GLY A 107 1.71 8.73 18.11
CA GLY A 107 0.85 9.86 18.48
C GLY A 107 0.05 10.42 17.31
N PRO A 108 -0.96 11.28 17.60
CA PRO A 108 -1.86 11.83 16.62
C PRO A 108 -1.19 12.84 15.67
N VAL A 109 -1.69 12.94 14.44
CA VAL A 109 -1.26 13.93 13.44
C VAL A 109 -1.67 15.39 13.74
N ASP A 110 -2.17 15.70 14.94
CA ASP A 110 -2.47 17.09 15.28
C ASP A 110 -1.18 17.91 15.45
N ARG A 111 -1.25 19.20 15.06
CA ARG A 111 -0.06 20.06 14.96
C ARG A 111 0.76 20.12 16.25
N LYS A 112 0.10 20.17 17.41
CA LYS A 112 0.79 20.28 18.70
C LYS A 112 1.49 18.97 19.04
N MET A 113 0.82 17.83 18.83
CA MET A 113 1.39 16.52 19.13
C MET A 113 2.49 16.12 18.17
N VAL A 114 2.42 16.49 16.89
CA VAL A 114 3.54 16.32 15.94
C VAL A 114 4.79 17.03 16.45
N ILE A 115 4.66 18.30 16.89
CA ILE A 115 5.79 19.06 17.44
C ILE A 115 6.34 18.41 18.71
N ASN A 116 5.46 17.99 19.63
CA ASN A 116 5.89 17.35 20.88
C ASN A 116 6.57 16.00 20.64
N ALA A 117 6.03 15.19 19.73
CA ALA A 117 6.56 13.87 19.42
C ALA A 117 7.94 13.98 18.76
N LEU A 118 8.13 14.89 17.80
CA LEU A 118 9.41 15.13 17.15
C LEU A 118 10.47 15.68 18.12
N ASN A 119 10.06 16.41 19.17
CA ASN A 119 10.96 16.95 20.21
C ASN A 119 11.12 16.05 21.44
N SER A 120 10.53 14.85 21.44
CA SER A 120 10.49 13.98 22.63
C SER A 120 11.83 13.33 22.99
N GLY A 121 12.80 13.34 22.07
CA GLY A 121 14.04 12.59 22.19
C GLY A 121 13.91 11.10 21.81
N ALA A 122 12.72 10.66 21.34
CA ALA A 122 12.57 9.35 20.71
C ALA A 122 13.34 9.31 19.38
N ASP A 123 13.80 8.12 18.99
CA ASP A 123 14.50 7.91 17.71
C ASP A 123 13.54 8.03 16.52
N VAL A 124 12.27 7.62 16.69
CA VAL A 124 11.23 7.65 15.65
C VAL A 124 9.90 8.13 16.22
N TYR A 125 9.15 8.88 15.41
CA TYR A 125 7.75 9.20 15.64
C TYR A 125 6.86 8.53 14.58
N MET A 126 5.98 7.63 15.00
CA MET A 126 4.92 7.08 14.16
C MET A 126 3.65 7.94 14.30
N ALA A 127 3.42 8.78 13.29
CA ALA A 127 2.25 9.62 13.20
C ALA A 127 1.03 8.79 12.77
N VAL A 128 -0.03 8.81 13.58
CA VAL A 128 -1.27 8.09 13.32
C VAL A 128 -2.46 9.05 13.34
N HIS A 129 -3.49 8.75 12.55
CA HIS A 129 -4.80 9.38 12.75
C HIS A 129 -5.57 8.54 13.76
N GLY A 130 -6.15 9.20 14.77
CA GLY A 130 -7.02 8.56 15.76
C GLY A 130 -8.42 8.31 15.23
#